data_AF-A0A2V8U0D6-F1
#
_entry.id   AF-A0A2V8U0D6-F1
#
_cell.length_a   1.000
_cell.length_b   1.000
_cell.length_c   1.000
_cell.angle_alpha   90.00
_cell.angle_beta   90.00
_cell.angle_gamma   90.00
#
_symmetry.space_group_name_H-M   'P 1'
#
loop_
_entity.id
_entity.type
_entity.pdbx_description
1 polymer ?
#
loop_
_entity_poly.entity_id
_entity_poly.type
_entity_poly.pdbx_seq_one_letter_code
_entity_poly.pdbx_strand_id
1 'polypeptide(L)'
;MRFDMFEGEFTHSGDMCTFEALLALSAQREDTALRAIAEVVHDIDLREQKYQRPETAGIALMIDGIVRRHSDDDRRLEEGSALFESLFASLSAR
;
A
#
# COMPACT_ATOMS: atom_id res chain seq x y z
N MET A 1 11.54 9.42 -10.48
CA MET A 1 11.35 9.09 -9.05
C MET A 1 11.57 7.59 -8.90
N ARG A 2 12.53 7.16 -8.08
CA ARG A 2 12.87 5.74 -7.85
C ARG A 2 12.71 5.49 -6.36
N PHE A 3 12.00 4.42 -6.00
CA PHE A 3 11.76 3.99 -4.63
C PHE A 3 12.47 2.66 -4.41
N ASP A 4 13.11 2.51 -3.25
CA ASP A 4 13.77 1.26 -2.81
C ASP A 4 14.78 0.66 -3.81
N MET A 5 15.64 1.52 -4.37
CA MET A 5 16.90 1.10 -5.00
C MET A 5 18.07 1.53 -4.11
N PHE A 6 19.19 0.79 -4.13
CA PHE A 6 20.44 1.27 -3.57
C PHE A 6 20.78 2.62 -4.25
N GLU A 7 20.84 3.70 -3.47
CA GLU A 7 20.92 5.13 -3.89
C GLU A 7 19.61 5.82 -4.36
N GLY A 8 18.43 5.33 -3.98
CA GLY A 8 17.16 6.09 -4.12
C GLY A 8 16.98 7.12 -2.99
N GLU A 9 16.44 8.31 -3.29
CA GLU A 9 16.15 9.38 -2.30
C GLU A 9 15.16 8.98 -1.20
N PHE A 10 14.44 7.85 -1.38
CA PHE A 10 13.56 7.24 -0.39
C PHE A 10 13.96 5.77 -0.21
N THR A 11 14.88 5.51 0.72
CA THR A 11 15.14 4.18 1.29
C THR A 11 14.42 4.07 2.64
N HIS A 12 14.09 2.85 3.09
CA HIS A 12 13.52 2.55 4.42
C HIS A 12 13.94 3.55 5.50
N SER A 13 13.02 4.40 5.95
CA SER A 13 13.25 5.32 7.07
C SER A 13 12.72 4.66 8.34
N GLY A 14 13.51 3.75 8.90
CA GLY A 14 13.10 2.96 10.07
C GLY A 14 12.01 1.94 9.74
N ASP A 15 11.04 1.81 10.63
CA ASP A 15 9.97 0.79 10.64
C ASP A 15 8.73 1.21 9.81
N MET A 16 8.96 1.90 8.70
CA MET A 16 7.91 2.42 7.81
C MET A 16 8.15 1.97 6.37
N CYS A 17 7.10 1.47 5.73
CA CYS A 17 7.10 1.24 4.28
C CYS A 17 7.06 2.58 3.51
N THR A 18 7.33 2.54 2.20
CA THR A 18 7.37 3.75 1.36
C THR A 18 6.06 4.54 1.42
N PHE A 19 4.92 3.84 1.47
CA PHE A 19 3.61 4.49 1.53
C PHE A 19 3.39 5.25 2.85
N GLU A 20 3.80 4.69 3.99
CA GLU A 20 3.74 5.37 5.29
C GLU A 20 4.61 6.63 5.31
N ALA A 21 5.84 6.54 4.76
CA ALA A 21 6.73 7.69 4.67
C ALA A 21 6.13 8.83 3.82
N LEU A 22 5.50 8.49 2.68
CA LEU A 22 4.82 9.47 1.83
C LEU A 22 3.58 10.05 2.50
N LEU A 23 2.76 9.23 3.17
CA LEU A 23 1.57 9.68 3.88
C LEU A 23 1.95 10.66 5.00
N ALA A 24 3.00 10.38 5.76
CA ALA A 24 3.49 11.24 6.84
C ALA A 24 3.88 12.65 6.37
N LEU A 25 4.40 12.76 5.15
CA LEU A 25 4.77 14.04 4.53
C LEU A 25 3.58 14.74 3.84
N SER A 26 2.46 14.04 3.64
CA SER A 26 1.29 14.57 2.95
C SER A 26 0.43 15.47 3.84
N ALA A 27 -0.39 16.31 3.20
CA ALA A 27 -1.41 17.09 3.90
C ALA A 27 -2.52 16.19 4.50
N GLN A 28 -2.65 14.96 4.00
CA GLN A 28 -3.68 13.98 4.35
C GLN A 28 -3.23 13.00 5.44
N ARG A 29 -2.10 13.22 6.11
CA ARG A 29 -1.56 12.31 7.14
C ARG A 29 -2.53 11.95 8.27
N GLU A 30 -3.54 12.78 8.52
CA GLU A 30 -4.57 12.57 9.56
C GLU A 30 -5.82 11.84 9.03
N ASP A 31 -5.89 11.53 7.74
CA ASP A 31 -7.00 10.79 7.13
C ASP A 31 -7.01 9.35 7.64
N THR A 32 -8.10 8.96 8.30
CA THR A 32 -8.21 7.66 8.96
C THR A 32 -8.29 6.50 7.97
N ALA A 33 -8.87 6.71 6.79
CA ALA A 33 -8.94 5.69 5.75
C ALA A 33 -7.57 5.47 5.10
N LEU A 34 -6.82 6.55 4.82
CA LEU A 34 -5.44 6.44 4.32
C LEU A 34 -4.51 5.79 5.35
N ARG A 35 -4.67 6.10 6.65
CA ARG A 35 -3.91 5.43 7.72
C ARG A 35 -4.22 3.94 7.78
N ALA A 36 -5.48 3.55 7.68
CA ALA A 36 -5.86 2.14 7.62
C ALA A 36 -5.24 1.41 6.40
N ILE A 37 -5.23 2.05 5.24
CA ILE A 37 -4.54 1.52 4.05
C ILE A 37 -3.04 1.41 4.31
N ALA A 38 -2.44 2.38 4.98
CA ALA A 38 -1.01 2.36 5.28
C ALA A 38 -0.62 1.15 6.14
N GLU A 39 -1.43 0.83 7.14
CA GLU A 39 -1.26 -0.35 7.99
C GLU A 39 -1.41 -1.66 7.20
N VAL A 40 -2.36 -1.75 6.26
CA VAL A 40 -2.48 -2.90 5.34
C VAL A 40 -1.24 -3.05 4.47
N VAL A 41 -0.79 -1.94 3.85
CA VAL A 41 0.36 -1.94 2.95
C VAL A 41 1.64 -2.29 3.71
N HIS A 42 1.81 -1.80 4.93
CA HIS A 42 2.95 -2.11 5.79
C HIS A 42 3.09 -3.62 6.01
N ASP A 43 2.04 -4.29 6.49
CA ASP A 43 2.08 -5.72 6.77
C ASP A 43 2.35 -6.55 5.50
N ILE A 44 1.87 -6.10 4.33
CA ILE A 44 2.11 -6.77 3.04
C ILE A 44 3.56 -6.55 2.56
N ASP A 45 4.00 -5.30 2.52
CA ASP A 45 5.28 -4.87 1.94
C ASP A 45 6.46 -5.39 2.77
N LEU A 46 6.39 -5.23 4.09
CA LEU A 46 7.43 -5.68 5.02
C LEU A 46 7.27 -7.15 5.43
N ARG A 47 6.17 -7.81 5.01
CA ARG A 47 5.83 -9.19 5.37
C ARG A 47 5.74 -9.41 6.88
N GLU A 48 5.20 -8.42 7.58
CA GLU A 48 5.03 -8.41 9.01
C GLU A 48 3.56 -8.65 9.41
N GLN A 49 3.34 -8.82 10.71
CA GLN A 49 2.01 -8.92 11.31
C GLN A 49 1.88 -7.88 12.42
N LYS A 50 2.26 -6.65 12.12
CA LYS A 50 2.32 -5.57 13.10
C LYS A 50 0.95 -5.00 13.38
N TYR A 51 0.14 -4.79 12.34
CA TYR A 51 -1.18 -4.16 12.46
C TYR A 51 -2.34 -5.16 12.37
N GLN A 52 -2.17 -6.24 11.60
CA GLN A 52 -3.09 -7.39 11.51
C GLN A 52 -4.53 -7.01 11.20
N ARG A 53 -4.73 -6.03 10.31
CA ARG A 53 -6.08 -5.62 9.90
C ARG A 53 -6.81 -6.78 9.20
N PRO A 54 -8.13 -6.92 9.41
CA PRO A 54 -8.88 -8.07 8.88
C PRO A 54 -8.88 -8.13 7.34
N GLU A 55 -8.76 -6.98 6.66
CA GLU A 55 -8.67 -6.88 5.21
C GLU A 55 -7.32 -7.31 4.63
N THR A 56 -6.23 -7.34 5.41
CA THR A 56 -4.85 -7.49 4.91
C THR A 56 -4.66 -8.75 4.08
N ALA A 57 -5.09 -9.90 4.58
CA ALA A 57 -4.95 -11.18 3.85
C ALA A 57 -5.73 -11.18 2.53
N GLY A 58 -6.92 -10.55 2.50
CA GLY A 58 -7.72 -10.43 1.29
C GLY A 58 -7.03 -9.55 0.25
N ILE A 59 -6.54 -8.39 0.66
CA ILE A 59 -5.83 -7.46 -0.24
C ILE A 59 -4.55 -8.10 -0.80
N ALA A 60 -3.77 -8.79 0.03
CA ALA A 60 -2.58 -9.52 -0.42
C ALA A 60 -2.90 -10.55 -1.52
N LEU A 61 -3.95 -11.35 -1.32
CA LEU A 61 -4.40 -12.33 -2.32
C LEU A 61 -4.84 -11.68 -3.63
N MET A 62 -5.52 -10.53 -3.57
CA MET A 62 -5.95 -9.80 -4.77
C MET A 62 -4.76 -9.23 -5.54
N ILE A 63 -3.77 -8.66 -4.85
CA ILE A 63 -2.52 -8.17 -5.46
C ILE A 63 -1.76 -9.31 -6.14
N ASP A 64 -1.61 -10.45 -5.45
CA ASP A 64 -1.01 -11.66 -6.02
C ASP A 64 -1.73 -12.13 -7.28
N GLY A 65 -3.06 -12.07 -7.29
CA GLY A 65 -3.88 -12.37 -8.46
C GLY A 65 -3.60 -11.44 -9.64
N ILE A 66 -3.51 -10.13 -9.39
CA ILE A 66 -3.18 -9.12 -10.42
C ILE A 66 -1.80 -9.38 -11.01
N VAL A 67 -0.79 -9.62 -10.16
CA VAL A 67 0.60 -9.89 -10.59
C VAL A 67 0.70 -11.17 -11.44
N ARG A 68 -0.09 -12.19 -11.12
CA ARG A 68 -0.14 -13.46 -11.88
C ARG A 68 -0.89 -13.33 -13.20
N ARG A 69 -1.93 -12.50 -13.27
CA ARG A 69 -2.75 -12.29 -14.46
C ARG A 69 -2.06 -11.43 -15.52
N HIS A 70 -1.24 -10.48 -15.09
CA HIS A 70 -0.63 -9.51 -15.98
C HIS A 70 0.89 -9.58 -15.85
N SER A 71 1.60 -9.70 -16.97
CA SER A 71 3.05 -9.50 -17.04
C SER A 71 3.44 -8.06 -17.32
N ASP A 72 2.48 -7.24 -17.75
CA ASP A 72 2.63 -5.83 -18.08
C ASP A 72 2.40 -4.96 -16.84
N ASP A 73 3.35 -4.06 -16.55
CA ASP A 73 3.32 -3.25 -15.34
C ASP A 73 2.23 -2.17 -15.40
N ASP A 74 1.93 -1.60 -16.58
CA ASP A 74 0.87 -0.61 -16.72
C ASP A 74 -0.50 -1.22 -16.36
N ARG A 75 -0.76 -2.47 -16.77
CA ARG A 75 -1.98 -3.21 -16.38
C ARG A 75 -2.03 -3.54 -14.89
N ARG A 76 -0.89 -3.88 -14.28
CA ARG A 76 -0.82 -4.12 -12.83
C ARG A 76 -1.10 -2.85 -12.05
N LEU A 77 -0.57 -1.72 -12.49
CA LEU A 77 -0.82 -0.41 -11.90
C LEU A 77 -2.28 -0.01 -12.05
N GLU A 78 -2.87 -0.17 -13.23
CA GLU A 78 -4.29 0.14 -13.48
C GLU A 78 -5.23 -0.65 -12.54
N GLU A 79 -5.10 -1.98 -12.49
CA GLU A 79 -5.96 -2.82 -11.64
C GLU A 79 -5.64 -2.65 -10.14
N GLY A 80 -4.36 -2.49 -9.79
CA GLY A 80 -3.93 -2.25 -8.41
C GLY A 80 -4.45 -0.92 -7.87
N SER A 81 -4.40 0.15 -8.67
CA SER A 81 -4.98 1.45 -8.31
C SER A 81 -6.48 1.34 -8.09
N ALA A 82 -7.21 0.66 -8.98
CA ALA A 82 -8.66 0.48 -8.82
C ALA A 82 -9.02 -0.31 -7.54
N LEU A 83 -8.20 -1.30 -7.16
CA LEU A 83 -8.35 -2.04 -5.91
C LEU A 83 -8.18 -1.11 -4.69
N PHE A 84 -7.11 -0.30 -4.65
CA PHE A 84 -6.86 0.61 -3.53
C PHE A 84 -7.86 1.77 -3.46
N GLU A 85 -8.35 2.28 -4.60
CA GLU A 85 -9.46 3.25 -4.65
C GLU A 85 -10.75 2.67 -4.07
N SER A 86 -11.07 1.42 -4.41
CA SER A 86 -12.25 0.73 -3.85
C SER A 86 -12.11 0.51 -2.34
N LEU A 87 -10.92 0.14 -1.88
CA LEU A 87 -10.61 0.00 -0.46
C LEU A 87 -10.73 1.34 0.27
N PHE A 88 -10.18 2.41 -0.30
CA PHE A 88 -10.28 3.77 0.25
C PHE A 88 -11.74 4.20 0.38
N ALA A 89 -12.53 4.10 -0.68
CA ALA A 89 -13.95 4.43 -0.64
C ALA A 89 -14.71 3.63 0.43
N SER A 90 -14.40 2.33 0.58
CA SER A 90 -15.04 1.49 1.61
C SER A 90 -14.64 1.87 3.03
N LEU A 91 -13.42 2.35 3.26
CA LEU A 91 -12.93 2.73 4.58
C LEU A 91 -13.34 4.16 4.95
N SER A 92 -13.45 5.05 3.97
CA SER A 92 -13.89 6.44 4.14
C SER A 92 -15.38 6.58 4.42
N ALA A 93 -16.19 5.59 4.03
CA ALA A 93 -17.64 5.58 4.27
C ALA A 93 -18.03 5.01 5.66
N ARG A 94 -17.06 4.72 6.53
CA ARG A 94 -17.28 4.14 7.87
C ARG A 94 -17.35 5.19 8.97
#